data_AF-A0A7W4D947-F1
#
_entry.id   AF-A0A7W4D947-F1
#
_cell.length_a   1.000
_cell.length_b   1.000
_cell.length_c   1.000
_cell.angle_alpha   90.00
_cell.angle_beta   90.00
_cell.angle_gamma   90.00
#
_symmetry.space_group_name_H-M   'P 1'
#
loop_
_entity.id
_entity.type
_entity.pdbx_description
1 polymer ?
#
loop_
_entity_poly.entity_id
_entity_poly.type
_entity_poly.pdbx_seq_one_letter_code
_entity_poly.pdbx_strand_id
1 'polypeptide(L)' 'MNTVGLLIALSGFIWSVARGIQVSLLCCVLNFIFPPIAQAIFAIYEPAIRFPLLVLVSGLGLMYASGGLQFG' A
#
# COMPACT_ATOMS: atom_id res chain seq x y z
N MET A 1 5.23 -17.04 7.19
CA MET A 1 5.42 -15.58 7.06
C MET A 1 4.58 -14.98 5.94
N ASN A 2 4.32 -15.70 4.85
CA ASN A 2 3.52 -15.21 3.72
C ASN A 2 2.12 -14.68 4.13
N THR A 3 1.34 -15.44 4.91
CA THR A 3 0.02 -15.00 5.40
C THR A 3 0.09 -13.71 6.23
N VAL A 4 1.11 -13.58 7.07
CA VAL A 4 1.33 -12.38 7.89
C VAL A 4 1.67 -11.19 7.00
N GLY A 5 2.57 -11.38 6.02
CA GLY A 5 2.90 -10.36 5.03
C GLY A 5 1.67 -9.92 4.21
N LEU A 6 0.82 -10.87 3.80
CA LEU A 6 -0.43 -10.57 3.10
C LEU A 6 -1.37 -9.72 3.95
N LEU A 7 -1.58 -10.07 5.22
CA LEU A 7 -2.45 -9.31 6.12
C LEU A 7 -1.92 -7.89 6.35
N ILE A 8 -0.60 -7.75 6.49
CA ILE A 8 0.05 -6.43 6.63
C ILE A 8 -0.14 -5.63 5.34
N ALA A 9 0.15 -6.20 4.18
CA ALA A 9 -0.03 -5.55 2.88
C ALA A 9 -1.48 -5.11 2.65
N LEU A 10 -2.43 -5.97 3.00
CA LEU A 10 -3.86 -5.72 2.86
C LEU A 10 -4.36 -4.65 3.84
N SER A 11 -3.82 -4.61 5.06
CA SER A 11 -4.11 -3.53 6.01
C SER A 11 -3.56 -2.17 5.53
N GLY A 12 -2.34 -2.14 4.98
CA GLY A 12 -1.76 -0.95 4.35
C GLY A 12 -2.57 -0.49 3.13
N PHE A 13 -3.06 -1.43 2.33
CA PHE A 13 -3.95 -1.15 1.21
C PHE A 13 -5.26 -0.49 1.65
N ILE A 14 -6.02 -1.12 2.55
CA ILE A 14 -7.30 -0.59 3.03
C ILE A 14 -7.10 0.79 3.67
N TRP A 15 -6.03 0.95 4.47
CA TRP A 15 -5.71 2.21 5.09
C TRP A 15 -5.41 3.32 4.06
N SER A 16 -4.69 2.99 2.98
CA SER A 16 -4.41 3.95 1.92
C SER A 16 -5.67 4.45 1.21
N VAL A 17 -6.65 3.56 1.00
CA VAL A 17 -7.93 3.91 0.36
C VAL A 17 -8.74 4.79 1.31
N ALA A 18 -8.81 4.42 2.59
CA ALA A 18 -9.49 5.20 3.62
C ALA A 18 -8.90 6.61 3.76
N ARG A 19 -7.57 6.74 3.73
CA ARG A 19 -6.89 8.06 3.73
C ARG A 19 -7.04 8.80 2.40
N GLY A 20 -7.09 8.09 1.28
CA GLY A 20 -7.30 8.68 -0.04
C GLY A 20 -8.60 9.47 -0.13
N ILE A 21 -9.67 9.01 0.51
CA ILE A 21 -10.96 9.72 0.60
C ILE A 21 -10.81 11.11 1.24
N GLN A 22 -9.89 11.26 2.20
CA GLN A 22 -9.65 12.53 2.91
C GLN A 22 -8.78 13.51 2.11
N VAL A 23 -8.04 13.01 1.11
CA VAL A 23 -7.14 13.79 0.26
C VAL A 23 -7.87 14.26 -1.00
N SER A 24 -8.33 13.33 -1.83
CA SER A 24 -9.11 13.63 -3.04
C SER A 24 -9.74 12.37 -3.62
N LEU A 25 -10.82 12.54 -4.39
CA LEU A 25 -11.45 11.44 -5.12
C LEU A 25 -10.45 10.71 -6.03
N LEU A 26 -9.56 11.47 -6.71
CA LEU A 26 -8.56 10.92 -7.60
C LEU A 26 -7.54 10.05 -6.84
N CYS A 27 -7.07 10.51 -5.67
CA CYS A 27 -6.15 9.75 -4.81
C CYS A 27 -6.79 8.45 -4.34
N CYS A 28 -8.06 8.49 -3.92
CA CYS A 28 -8.81 7.29 -3.53
C CYS A 28 -8.90 6.27 -4.67
N VAL A 29 -9.31 6.70 -5.87
CA VAL A 29 -9.48 5.81 -7.03
C VAL A 29 -8.14 5.21 -7.46
N LEU A 30 -7.09 6.03 -7.57
CA LEU A 30 -5.78 5.54 -7.98
C LEU A 30 -5.15 4.61 -6.94
N ASN A 31 -5.31 4.88 -5.63
CA ASN A 31 -4.88 3.95 -4.59
C ASN A 31 -5.66 2.64 -4.60
N PHE A 32 -6.92 2.65 -5.01
CA PHE A 32 -7.73 1.44 -5.13
C PHE A 32 -7.27 0.56 -6.33
N ILE A 33 -6.96 1.18 -7.47
CA ILE A 33 -6.62 0.44 -8.70
C ILE A 33 -5.13 0.06 -8.75
N PHE A 34 -4.23 0.97 -8.37
CA PHE A 34 -2.77 0.79 -8.51
C PHE A 34 -2.01 1.09 -7.20
N PRO A 35 -2.32 0.39 -6.09
CA PRO A 35 -1.91 0.78 -4.75
C PRO A 35 -0.42 1.05 -4.52
N PRO A 36 0.56 0.18 -4.84
CA PRO A 36 1.93 0.53 -4.51
C PRO A 36 2.42 1.75 -5.32
N ILE A 37 2.02 1.85 -6.58
CA ILE A 37 2.48 2.91 -7.48
C ILE A 37 1.80 4.25 -7.16
N ALA A 38 0.48 4.25 -7.06
CA ALA A 38 -0.29 5.44 -6.73
C ALA A 38 0.08 5.96 -5.34
N GLN A 39 0.20 5.08 -4.35
CA GLN A 39 0.61 5.49 -3.00
C GLN A 39 2.02 6.10 -3.01
N ALA A 40 2.96 5.55 -3.79
CA ALA A 40 4.31 6.10 -3.90
C ALA A 40 4.31 7.52 -4.48
N ILE A 41 3.51 7.77 -5.53
CA ILE A 41 3.38 9.10 -6.14
C ILE A 41 2.72 10.07 -5.16
N PHE A 42 1.59 9.69 -4.57
CA PHE A 42 0.85 10.56 -3.66
C PHE A 42 1.60 10.80 -2.34
N ALA A 43 2.39 9.85 -1.84
CA ALA A 43 3.17 10.00 -0.60
C ALA A 43 4.20 11.15 -0.66
N ILE A 44 4.62 11.57 -1.85
CA ILE A 44 5.52 12.72 -2.05
C ILE A 44 4.81 13.99 -1.57
N TYR A 45 3.58 14.19 -2.03
CA TYR A 45 2.80 15.41 -1.81
C TYR A 45 1.93 15.33 -0.55
N GLU A 46 1.44 14.14 -0.20
CA GLU A 46 0.42 13.93 0.81
C GLU A 46 0.94 13.11 1.99
N PRO A 47 1.21 13.75 3.14
CA PRO A 47 1.79 13.07 4.30
C PRO A 47 0.89 11.98 4.85
N ALA A 48 -0.43 12.08 4.65
CA ALA A 48 -1.40 11.07 5.07
C ALA A 48 -1.22 9.70 4.39
N ILE A 49 -0.56 9.65 3.22
CA ILE A 49 -0.34 8.42 2.43
C ILE A 49 0.98 7.72 2.78
N ARG A 50 1.95 8.42 3.40
CA ARG A 50 3.30 7.89 3.70
C ARG A 50 3.27 6.67 4.60
N PHE A 51 2.52 6.72 5.69
CA PHE A 51 2.41 5.59 6.62
C PHE A 51 1.70 4.37 6.00
N PRO A 52 0.53 4.51 5.34
CA PRO A 52 -0.09 3.42 4.59
C PRO A 52 0.86 2.76 3.58
N LEU A 53 1.64 3.55 2.85
CA LEU A 53 2.64 3.04 1.90
C LEU A 53 3.71 2.18 2.60
N LEU A 54 4.26 2.64 3.73
CA LEU A 54 5.26 1.88 4.48
C LEU A 54 4.70 0.54 4.99
N VAL A 55 3.45 0.53 5.47
CA VAL A 55 2.78 -0.70 5.89
C VAL A 55 2.58 -1.63 4.69
N LEU A 56 2.14 -1.11 3.55
CA LEU A 56 1.96 -1.93 2.35
C LEU A 56 3.28 -2.53 1.86
N VAL A 57 4.33 -1.71 1.73
CA VAL A 57 5.66 -2.13 1.27
C VAL A 57 6.30 -3.13 2.23
N SER A 58 6.15 -2.94 3.55
CA SER A 58 6.67 -3.91 4.52
C SER A 58 5.95 -5.26 4.44
N GLY A 59 4.62 -5.26 4.25
CA GLY A 59 3.85 -6.48 4.00
C GLY A 59 4.31 -7.21 2.73
N LEU A 60 4.45 -6.48 1.62
CA LEU A 60 4.96 -7.04 0.36
C LEU A 60 6.39 -7.57 0.50
N GLY A 61 7.27 -6.84 1.21
CA GLY A 61 8.64 -7.25 1.48
C GLY A 61 8.71 -8.54 2.29
N LEU A 62 7.83 -8.71 3.28
CA LEU A 62 7.72 -9.95 4.06
C LEU A 62 7.23 -11.13 3.19
N MET A 63 6.28 -10.88 2.29
CA MET A 63 5.83 -11.91 1.34
C MET A 63 6.96 -12.33 0.39
N TYR A 64 7.70 -11.36 -0.14
CA TYR A 64 8.87 -11.60 -1.01
C TYR A 64 9.97 -12.39 -0.29
N ALA A 65 10.36 -11.96 0.91
CA ALA A 65 11.37 -12.64 1.71
C ALA A 65 10.97 -14.08 2.07
N SER A 66 9.67 -14.35 2.19
CA SER A 66 9.15 -15.70 2.45
C SER A 66 8.97 -16.57 1.19
N GLY A 67 9.33 -16.05 0.01
CA GLY A 67 9.18 -16.75 -1.28
C GLY A 67 7.73 -16.81 -1.80
N GLY A 68 6.78 -16.16 -1.12
CA GLY A 68 5.38 -16.13 -1.51
C GLY A 68 5.03 -15.08 -2.56
N LEU A 69 5.96 -14.16 -2.82
CA LEU A 69 5.90 -13.17 -3.89
C LEU A 69 7.20 -13.27 -4.66
N GLN A 70 7.12 -13.44 -5.98
CA GLN A 70 8.28 -13.52 -6.86
C GLN A 70 8.14 -12.42 -7.91
N PHE A 71 9.18 -11.61 -8.08
CA PHE A 71 9.28 -10.73 -9.23
C PHE A 71 9.74 -11.62 -10.40
N GLY A 72 8.83 -11.81 -11.36
CA GLY A 72 9.12 -12.54 -12.60
C GLY A 72 10.04 -11.76 -13.52
#